data_AF-A0A2E5P3N3-F1
#
_entry.id   AF-A0A2E5P3N3-F1
#
_cell.length_a   1.000
_cell.length_b   1.000
_cell.length_c   1.000
_cell.angle_alpha   90.00
_cell.angle_beta   90.00
_cell.angle_gamma   90.00
#
_symmetry.space_group_name_H-M   'P 1'
#
loop_
_entity.id
_entity.type
_entity.pdbx_description
1 polymer ?
#
loop_
_entity_poly.entity_id
_entity_poly.type
_entity_poly.pdbx_seq_one_letter_code
_entity_poly.pdbx_strand_id
1 'polypeptide(L)'
;MVICINTLCKAPGTVRCMTSPAIAEFIDAAGRRRRLVVRLDDKAGVPLYEQLRAQISVMVAVGHLEPGCRLPTIRALAITLDMAPGTVAHAYQELERDGALVGQGRRGTFVADEPPHSEPLRQRRERLAVAADRFAFELRQVDLAADEGHGLLEEAIRRLASEEETTAG
;
A
#
# COMPACT_ATOMS: atom_id res chain seq x y z
N MET A 1 -24.09 34.82 36.88
CA MET A 1 -24.26 34.74 35.41
C MET A 1 -24.35 33.27 35.05
N VAL A 2 -25.53 32.88 34.55
CA VAL A 2 -26.03 31.57 34.10
C VAL A 2 -25.01 30.81 33.23
N ILE A 3 -24.54 29.63 33.65
CA ILE A 3 -24.83 28.25 33.15
C ILE A 3 -24.99 28.08 31.62
N CYS A 4 -24.21 27.12 31.07
CA CYS A 4 -24.50 26.11 30.02
C CYS A 4 -23.34 26.00 29.02
N ILE A 5 -22.46 25.00 29.18
CA ILE A 5 -22.57 23.63 28.60
C ILE A 5 -22.44 23.68 27.07
N ASN A 6 -21.23 23.34 26.58
CA ASN A 6 -21.16 22.47 25.41
C ASN A 6 -20.11 21.39 25.63
N THR A 7 -20.43 20.53 26.58
CA THR A 7 -19.91 19.17 26.68
C THR A 7 -20.35 18.42 25.42
N LEU A 8 -19.54 18.44 24.36
CA LEU A 8 -19.69 17.43 23.32
C LEU A 8 -19.03 16.15 23.81
N CYS A 9 -19.83 15.33 24.48
CA CYS A 9 -19.61 13.89 24.54
C CYS A 9 -19.53 13.35 23.11
N LYS A 10 -18.31 13.05 22.62
CA LYS A 10 -18.14 12.27 21.39
C LYS A 10 -18.28 10.80 21.77
N ALA A 11 -19.47 10.23 21.55
CA ALA A 11 -19.69 8.80 21.70
C ALA A 11 -18.72 8.02 20.78
N PRO A 12 -18.09 6.92 21.24
CA PRO A 12 -17.34 6.05 20.35
C PRO A 12 -18.33 5.27 19.48
N GLY A 13 -18.15 5.30 18.16
CA GLY A 13 -18.76 4.30 17.27
C GLY A 13 -19.77 4.76 16.22
N THR A 14 -19.85 6.03 15.84
CA THR A 14 -20.56 6.39 14.59
C THR A 14 -19.63 6.18 13.41
N VAL A 15 -19.51 4.94 12.95
CA VAL A 15 -18.81 4.64 11.70
C VAL A 15 -19.67 5.13 10.53
N ARG A 16 -19.01 5.86 9.63
CA ARG A 16 -19.61 6.49 8.46
C ARG A 16 -19.43 5.52 7.30
N CYS A 17 -20.48 5.26 6.53
CA CYS A 17 -20.33 4.57 5.25
C CYS A 17 -19.39 5.38 4.35
N MET A 18 -18.14 4.95 4.24
CA MET A 18 -17.13 5.58 3.40
C MET A 18 -17.07 4.84 2.07
N THR A 19 -18.04 5.10 1.19
CA THR A 19 -17.99 4.64 -0.21
C THR A 19 -16.91 5.36 -1.03
N SER A 20 -16.20 6.32 -0.42
CA SER A 20 -15.11 7.09 -1.03
C SER A 20 -13.75 6.56 -0.54
N PRO A 21 -12.75 6.40 -1.42
CA PRO A 21 -11.43 5.93 -1.02
C PRO A 21 -10.79 6.88 -0.01
N ALA A 22 -10.51 6.36 1.19
CA ALA A 22 -9.71 7.06 2.18
C ALA A 22 -8.24 6.97 1.78
N ILE A 23 -7.56 8.12 1.85
CA ILE A 23 -6.17 8.28 1.44
C ILE A 23 -5.37 8.66 2.67
N ALA A 24 -4.42 7.81 3.06
CA ALA A 24 -3.43 8.16 4.06
C ALA A 24 -2.08 8.41 3.41
N GLU A 25 -1.67 9.68 3.37
CA GLU A 25 -0.33 10.07 2.95
C GLU A 25 0.64 10.00 4.13
N PHE A 26 1.83 9.43 3.89
CA PHE A 26 2.88 9.33 4.89
C PHE A 26 4.26 9.32 4.26
N ILE A 27 5.28 9.53 5.09
CA ILE A 27 6.70 9.44 4.70
C ILE A 27 7.24 8.12 5.24
N ASP A 28 7.86 7.32 4.35
CA ASP A 28 8.51 6.07 4.76
C ASP A 28 9.89 6.31 5.41
N ALA A 29 10.53 5.26 5.90
CA ALA A 29 11.86 5.35 6.52
C ALA A 29 12.97 5.78 5.53
N ALA A 30 12.74 5.69 4.22
CA ALA A 30 13.64 6.16 3.18
C ALA A 30 13.35 7.60 2.75
N GLY A 31 12.41 8.29 3.40
CA GLY A 31 12.04 9.68 3.09
C GLY A 31 11.11 9.84 1.88
N ARG A 32 10.57 8.75 1.33
CA ARG A 32 9.69 8.79 0.16
C ARG A 32 8.25 9.03 0.61
N ARG A 33 7.51 9.83 -0.17
CA ARG A 33 6.06 10.00 0.00
C ARG A 33 5.36 8.73 -0.47
N ARG A 34 4.59 8.13 0.42
CA ARG A 34 3.75 6.96 0.17
C ARG A 34 2.30 7.31 0.40
N ARG A 35 1.42 6.65 -0.36
CA ARG A 35 -0.03 6.86 -0.31
C ARG A 35 -0.70 5.53 -0.08
N LEU A 36 -1.35 5.37 1.08
CA LEU A 36 -2.22 4.24 1.36
C LEU A 36 -3.63 4.60 0.85
N VAL A 37 -4.12 3.89 -0.15
CA VAL A 37 -5.49 4.09 -0.66
C VAL A 37 -6.32 2.90 -0.21
N VAL A 38 -7.33 3.15 0.63
CA VAL A 38 -8.19 2.10 1.21
C VAL A 38 -9.66 2.47 1.09
N ARG A 39 -10.52 1.50 0.80
CA ARG A 39 -11.98 1.63 0.80
C ARG A 39 -12.53 0.77 1.93
N LEU A 40 -13.31 1.37 2.82
CA LEU A 40 -13.82 0.70 4.01
C LEU A 40 -15.34 0.82 4.06
N ASP A 41 -16.02 -0.31 4.22
CA ASP A 41 -17.47 -0.39 4.24
C ASP A 41 -17.94 -1.14 5.50
N ASP A 42 -18.50 -0.42 6.47
CA ASP A 42 -19.01 -1.01 7.71
C ASP A 42 -20.29 -1.83 7.53
N LYS A 43 -20.95 -1.72 6.36
CA LYS A 43 -22.14 -2.48 5.99
C LYS A 43 -21.83 -3.71 5.16
N ALA A 44 -20.65 -3.79 4.55
CA ALA A 44 -20.16 -5.03 4.01
C ALA A 44 -20.02 -6.01 5.19
N GLY A 45 -20.65 -7.18 5.14
CA GLY A 45 -20.66 -8.16 6.25
C GLY A 45 -19.29 -8.72 6.69
N VAL A 46 -18.20 -8.09 6.24
CA VAL A 46 -16.81 -8.35 6.61
C VAL A 46 -16.37 -7.30 7.64
N PRO A 47 -15.74 -7.68 8.75
CA PRO A 47 -15.24 -6.72 9.74
C PRO A 47 -14.24 -5.69 9.16
N LEU A 48 -14.26 -4.45 9.66
CA LEU A 48 -13.39 -3.36 9.15
C LEU A 48 -11.89 -3.65 9.30
N TYR A 49 -11.47 -4.33 10.37
CA TYR A 49 -10.06 -4.70 10.52
C TYR A 49 -9.61 -5.64 9.39
N GLU A 50 -10.50 -6.52 8.95
CA GLU A 50 -10.24 -7.52 7.93
C GLU A 50 -10.19 -6.87 6.54
N GLN A 51 -11.07 -5.90 6.29
CA GLN A 51 -11.03 -5.09 5.07
C GLN A 51 -9.73 -4.27 4.97
N LEU A 52 -9.27 -3.71 6.09
CA LEU A 52 -7.99 -2.97 6.15
C LEU A 52 -6.80 -3.92 5.96
N ARG A 53 -6.80 -5.07 6.66
CA ARG A 53 -5.78 -6.12 6.53
C ARG A 53 -5.63 -6.56 5.08
N ALA A 54 -6.73 -6.96 4.44
CA ALA A 54 -6.73 -7.45 3.06
C ALA A 54 -6.15 -6.42 2.07
N GLN A 55 -6.54 -5.15 2.19
CA GLN A 55 -6.05 -4.11 1.28
C GLN A 55 -4.57 -3.79 1.49
N ILE A 56 -4.08 -3.77 2.74
CA ILE A 56 -2.65 -3.61 3.02
C ILE A 56 -1.87 -4.81 2.47
N SER A 57 -2.36 -6.04 2.66
CA SER A 57 -1.74 -7.24 2.11
C SER A 57 -1.63 -7.19 0.59
N VAL A 58 -2.66 -6.72 -0.11
CA VAL A 58 -2.60 -6.52 -1.57
C VAL A 58 -1.52 -5.50 -1.94
N MET A 59 -1.48 -4.34 -1.26
CA MET A 59 -0.46 -3.31 -1.52
C MET A 59 0.97 -3.79 -1.27
N VAL A 60 1.19 -4.64 -0.27
CA VAL A 60 2.48 -5.31 -0.04
C VAL A 60 2.77 -6.32 -1.14
N ALA A 61 1.80 -7.16 -1.50
CA ALA A 61 1.97 -8.20 -2.53
C ALA A 61 2.34 -7.60 -3.90
N VAL A 62 1.65 -6.53 -4.33
CA VAL A 62 1.93 -5.85 -5.60
C VAL A 62 3.17 -4.94 -5.56
N GLY A 63 3.79 -4.76 -4.39
CA GLY A 63 5.02 -3.96 -4.23
C GLY A 63 4.80 -2.45 -4.13
N HIS A 64 3.56 -1.98 -3.98
CA HIS A 64 3.26 -0.58 -3.67
C HIS A 64 3.84 -0.17 -2.31
N LEU A 65 3.80 -1.10 -1.36
CA LEU A 65 4.52 -1.05 -0.10
C LEU A 65 5.74 -1.97 -0.18
N GLU A 66 6.90 -1.35 -0.44
CA GLU A 66 8.18 -2.07 -0.55
C GLU A 66 8.59 -2.70 0.79
N PRO A 67 9.35 -3.82 0.76
CA PRO A 67 10.05 -4.35 1.93
C PRO A 67 10.86 -3.27 2.65
N GLY A 68 10.80 -3.24 3.98
CA GLY A 68 11.44 -2.22 4.81
C GLY A 68 10.74 -0.85 4.80
N CYS A 69 9.61 -0.68 4.09
CA CYS A 69 8.80 0.52 4.17
C CYS A 69 8.21 0.66 5.58
N ARG A 70 8.32 1.85 6.17
CA ARG A 70 7.73 2.16 7.48
C ARG A 70 6.29 2.59 7.30
N LEU A 71 5.37 1.90 7.97
CA LEU A 71 3.97 2.26 7.98
C LEU A 71 3.66 3.40 8.96
N PRO A 72 2.54 4.12 8.77
CA PRO A 72 2.02 5.04 9.76
C PRO A 72 1.81 4.37 11.12
N THR A 73 1.88 5.14 12.20
CA THR A 73 1.53 4.60 13.52
C THR A 73 0.04 4.28 13.59
N ILE A 74 -0.35 3.33 14.46
CA ILE A 74 -1.75 2.96 14.71
C ILE A 74 -2.62 4.20 14.97
N ARG A 75 -2.15 5.13 15.81
CA ARG A 75 -2.89 6.36 16.13
C ARG A 75 -3.01 7.30 14.92
N ALA A 76 -1.93 7.48 14.16
CA ALA A 76 -1.95 8.33 12.97
C ALA A 76 -2.92 7.77 11.93
N LEU A 77 -2.83 6.46 11.64
CA LEU A 77 -3.70 5.82 10.66
C LEU A 77 -5.17 5.83 11.12
N ALA A 78 -5.43 5.57 12.40
CA ALA A 78 -6.78 5.64 12.98
C ALA A 78 -7.40 7.03 12.82
N ILE A 79 -6.63 8.10 13.01
CA ILE A 79 -7.10 9.48 12.79
C ILE A 79 -7.40 9.70 11.31
N THR A 80 -6.50 9.29 10.41
CA THR A 80 -6.66 9.52 8.97
C THR A 80 -7.84 8.74 8.38
N LEU A 81 -8.10 7.53 8.87
CA LEU A 81 -9.20 6.68 8.41
C LEU A 81 -10.50 6.87 9.22
N ASP A 82 -10.50 7.74 10.24
CA ASP A 82 -11.60 7.89 11.22
C ASP A 82 -12.05 6.55 11.82
N MET A 83 -11.08 5.69 12.17
CA MET A 83 -11.30 4.36 12.71
C MET A 83 -10.98 4.29 14.21
N ALA A 84 -11.57 3.31 14.91
CA ALA A 84 -11.16 3.00 16.26
C ALA A 84 -9.69 2.50 16.27
N PRO A 85 -8.81 3.04 17.14
CA PRO A 85 -7.41 2.62 17.20
C PRO A 85 -7.23 1.12 17.44
N GLY A 86 -8.15 0.49 18.19
CA GLY A 86 -8.14 -0.95 18.41
C GLY A 86 -8.35 -1.77 17.14
N THR A 87 -9.17 -1.28 16.19
CA THR A 87 -9.42 -1.95 14.90
C THR A 87 -8.18 -1.90 14.01
N VAL A 88 -7.48 -0.76 13.98
CA VAL A 88 -6.21 -0.62 13.26
C VAL A 88 -5.12 -1.48 13.91
N ALA A 89 -5.05 -1.48 15.24
CA ALA A 89 -4.11 -2.34 15.98
C ALA A 89 -4.34 -3.82 15.67
N HIS A 90 -5.60 -4.26 15.64
CA HIS A 90 -5.95 -5.63 15.29
C HIS A 90 -5.53 -5.99 13.86
N ALA A 91 -5.80 -5.11 12.88
CA ALA A 91 -5.34 -5.32 11.52
C ALA A 91 -3.81 -5.45 11.42
N TYR A 92 -3.05 -4.61 12.14
CA TYR A 92 -1.58 -4.68 12.15
C TYR A 92 -1.07 -5.95 12.83
N GLN A 93 -1.70 -6.38 13.92
CA GLN A 93 -1.35 -7.63 14.61
C GLN A 93 -1.55 -8.85 13.71
N GLU A 94 -2.66 -8.90 12.97
CA GLU A 94 -2.91 -9.99 12.02
C GLU A 94 -1.94 -9.95 10.84
N LEU A 95 -1.58 -8.76 10.32
CA LEU A 95 -0.53 -8.63 9.30
C LEU A 95 0.87 -9.05 9.81
N GLU A 96 1.18 -8.80 11.08
CA GLU A 96 2.43 -9.26 11.71
C GLU A 96 2.41 -10.78 11.90
N ARG A 97 1.27 -11.36 12.29
CA ARG A 97 1.09 -12.82 12.39
C ARG A 97 1.20 -13.51 11.04
N ASP A 98 0.63 -12.88 10.01
CA ASP A 98 0.76 -13.30 8.63
C ASP A 98 2.19 -13.09 8.12
N GLY A 99 3.09 -12.40 8.84
CA GLY A 99 4.46 -12.16 8.39
C GLY A 99 4.60 -11.09 7.31
N ALA A 100 3.52 -10.36 6.99
CA ALA A 100 3.55 -9.25 6.04
C ALA A 100 4.24 -8.01 6.64
N LEU A 101 4.11 -7.82 7.96
CA LEU A 101 4.69 -6.72 8.72
C LEU A 101 5.62 -7.24 9.83
N VAL A 102 6.54 -6.38 10.27
CA VAL A 102 7.45 -6.60 11.38
C VAL A 102 7.44 -5.38 12.30
N GLY A 103 7.09 -5.58 13.56
CA GLY A 103 7.23 -4.57 14.60
C GLY A 103 8.67 -4.43 15.09
N GLN A 104 9.24 -3.23 15.02
CA GLN A 104 10.58 -2.92 15.54
C GLN A 104 10.53 -2.03 16.81
N GLY A 105 9.59 -2.32 17.71
CA GLY A 105 9.44 -1.62 18.98
C GLY A 105 9.32 -0.09 18.82
N ARG A 106 10.27 0.68 19.35
CA ARG A 106 10.27 2.16 19.29
C ARG A 106 10.45 2.73 17.88
N ARG A 107 10.94 1.93 16.92
CA ARG A 107 11.14 2.36 15.53
C ARG A 107 9.83 2.35 14.72
N GLY A 108 8.81 1.65 15.20
CA GLY A 108 7.50 1.51 14.55
C GLY A 108 7.33 0.17 13.84
N THR A 109 6.37 0.12 12.93
CA THR A 109 6.01 -1.07 12.14
C THR A 109 6.51 -0.93 10.72
N PHE A 110 7.11 -2.00 10.19
CA PHE A 110 7.73 -2.03 8.86
C PHE A 110 7.15 -3.18 8.04
N VAL A 111 7.16 -3.06 6.72
CA VAL A 111 6.92 -4.21 5.83
C VAL A 111 8.06 -5.21 5.98
N ALA A 112 7.74 -6.49 6.11
CA ALA A 112 8.74 -7.55 6.20
C ALA A 112 9.68 -7.56 4.98
N ASP A 113 10.90 -8.06 5.16
CA ASP A 113 11.86 -8.18 4.06
C ASP A 113 11.40 -9.19 3.00
N GLU A 114 10.69 -10.23 3.43
CA GLU A 114 10.11 -11.29 2.59
C GLU A 114 8.68 -11.60 3.04
N PRO A 115 7.70 -10.73 2.74
CA PRO A 115 6.33 -10.93 3.16
C PRO A 115 5.71 -12.10 2.40
N PRO A 116 4.95 -13.00 3.06
CA PRO A 116 4.36 -14.14 2.38
C PRO A 116 3.33 -13.68 1.36
N HIS A 117 3.23 -14.42 0.26
CA HIS A 117 2.39 -14.11 -0.91
C HIS A 117 2.87 -12.89 -1.71
N SER A 118 3.95 -12.22 -1.28
CA SER A 118 4.78 -11.43 -2.17
C SER A 118 5.73 -12.40 -2.90
N GLU A 119 5.84 -12.30 -4.22
CA GLU A 119 6.92 -12.99 -4.93
C GLU A 119 8.25 -12.51 -4.32
N PRO A 120 9.14 -13.38 -3.80
CA PRO A 120 10.44 -12.99 -3.27
C PRO A 120 11.15 -11.99 -4.18
N LEU A 121 11.80 -10.95 -3.64
CA LEU A 121 12.49 -9.96 -4.47
C LEU A 121 13.49 -10.62 -5.45
N ARG A 122 14.11 -11.72 -5.01
CA ARG A 122 14.96 -12.57 -5.86
C ARG A 122 14.20 -13.14 -7.05
N GLN A 123 13.02 -13.71 -6.83
CA GLN A 123 12.20 -14.31 -7.87
C GLN A 123 11.59 -13.25 -8.81
N ARG A 124 11.18 -12.08 -8.29
CA ARG A 124 10.79 -10.92 -9.11
C ARG A 124 11.92 -10.49 -10.03
N ARG A 125 13.14 -10.36 -9.49
CA ARG A 125 14.34 -10.00 -10.24
C ARG A 125 14.67 -11.04 -11.29
N GLU A 126 14.57 -12.32 -10.96
CA GLU A 126 14.82 -13.42 -11.89
C GLU A 126 13.80 -13.39 -13.04
N ARG A 127 12.52 -13.19 -12.76
CA ARG A 127 11.48 -13.05 -13.77
C ARG A 127 11.71 -11.83 -14.68
N LEU A 128 12.10 -10.69 -14.09
CA LEU A 128 12.44 -9.49 -14.85
C LEU A 128 13.71 -9.68 -15.69
N ALA A 129 14.71 -10.40 -15.19
CA ALA A 129 15.92 -10.75 -15.93
C ALA A 129 15.56 -11.60 -17.16
N VAL A 130 14.70 -12.61 -17.01
CA VAL A 130 14.20 -13.41 -18.13
C VAL A 130 13.48 -12.55 -19.18
N ALA A 131 12.68 -11.57 -18.75
CA ALA A 131 12.04 -10.63 -19.66
C ALA A 131 13.04 -9.70 -20.38
N ALA A 132 14.07 -9.24 -19.65
CA ALA A 132 15.14 -8.42 -20.21
C ALA A 132 15.97 -9.20 -21.24
N ASP A 133 16.28 -10.47 -20.96
CA ASP A 133 16.98 -11.36 -21.90
C ASP A 133 16.17 -11.53 -23.19
N ARG A 134 14.85 -11.72 -23.08
CA ARG A 134 13.96 -11.77 -24.24
C ARG A 134 14.01 -10.47 -25.04
N PHE A 135 13.92 -9.32 -24.37
CA PHE A 135 13.99 -8.03 -25.05
C PHE A 135 15.34 -7.80 -25.75
N ALA A 136 16.45 -8.14 -25.10
CA ALA A 136 17.78 -8.04 -25.68
C ALA A 136 17.95 -8.95 -26.91
N PHE A 137 17.33 -10.14 -26.88
CA PHE A 137 17.30 -11.03 -28.03
C PHE A 137 16.54 -10.43 -29.21
N GLU A 138 15.36 -9.85 -28.97
CA GLU A 138 14.57 -9.16 -30.00
C GLU A 138 15.37 -7.99 -30.62
N LEU A 139 16.03 -7.15 -29.81
CA LEU A 139 16.88 -6.05 -30.30
C LEU A 139 17.96 -6.53 -31.26
N ARG A 140 18.61 -7.66 -30.94
CA ARG A 140 19.62 -8.27 -31.81
C ARG A 140 19.05 -8.80 -33.11
N GLN A 141 17.81 -9.31 -33.12
CA GLN A 141 17.18 -9.80 -34.34
C GLN A 141 16.88 -8.68 -35.34
N VAL A 142 16.55 -7.49 -34.82
CA VAL A 142 16.22 -6.31 -35.64
C VAL A 142 17.40 -5.37 -35.86
N ASP A 143 18.59 -5.74 -35.38
CA ASP A 143 19.85 -4.98 -35.48
C ASP A 143 19.74 -3.55 -34.90
N LEU A 144 19.03 -3.41 -33.78
CA LEU A 144 18.92 -2.15 -33.05
C LEU A 144 20.02 -2.01 -31.99
N ALA A 145 20.55 -0.80 -31.88
CA ALA A 145 21.50 -0.45 -30.84
C ALA A 145 20.81 -0.36 -29.46
N ALA A 146 21.57 -0.59 -28.39
CA ALA A 146 21.04 -0.69 -27.03
C ALA A 146 20.44 0.62 -26.52
N ASP A 147 20.98 1.76 -26.95
CA ASP A 147 20.46 3.10 -26.67
C ASP A 147 19.08 3.34 -27.29
N GLU A 148 18.88 2.95 -28.55
CA GLU A 148 17.55 2.99 -29.19
C GLU A 148 16.56 2.05 -28.49
N GLY A 149 17.00 0.85 -28.12
CA GLY A 149 16.20 -0.10 -27.34
C GLY A 149 15.76 0.46 -25.97
N HIS A 150 16.65 1.14 -25.25
CA HIS A 150 16.29 1.80 -23.99
C HIS A 150 15.22 2.88 -24.20
N GLY A 151 15.32 3.67 -25.27
CA GLY A 151 14.31 4.68 -25.62
C GLY A 151 12.92 4.07 -25.85
N LEU A 152 12.86 2.97 -26.60
CA LEU A 152 11.61 2.24 -26.85
C LEU A 152 10.99 1.67 -25.57
N LEU A 153 11.82 1.13 -24.67
CA LEU A 153 11.38 0.61 -23.37
C LEU A 153 10.82 1.73 -22.49
N GLU A 154 11.51 2.88 -22.42
CA GLU A 154 11.05 4.03 -21.63
C GLU A 154 9.72 4.58 -22.14
N GLU A 155 9.55 4.68 -23.45
CA GLU A 155 8.29 5.11 -24.06
C GLU A 155 7.15 4.11 -23.77
N ALA A 156 7.44 2.80 -23.82
CA ALA A 156 6.45 1.78 -23.49
C ALA A 156 5.98 1.85 -22.04
N ILE A 157 6.90 2.07 -21.10
CA ILE A 157 6.56 2.27 -19.68
C ILE A 157 5.67 3.51 -19.51
N ARG A 158 6.02 4.62 -20.17
CA ARG A 158 5.26 5.87 -20.10
C ARG A 158 3.83 5.70 -20.65
N ARG A 159 3.68 4.96 -21.75
CA ARG A 159 2.38 4.66 -22.36
C ARG A 159 1.49 3.86 -21.41
N LEU A 160 2.02 2.79 -20.82
CA LEU A 160 1.28 1.96 -19.87
C LEU A 160 0.87 2.75 -18.61
N ALA A 161 1.75 3.62 -18.10
CA ALA A 161 1.42 4.48 -16.97
C ALA A 161 0.24 5.44 -17.25
N SER A 162 0.07 5.89 -18.50
CA SER A 162 -1.05 6.75 -18.90
C SER A 162 -2.38 6.00 -19.10
N GLU A 163 -2.33 4.69 -19.37
CA GLU A 163 -3.53 3.85 -19.56
C GLU A 163 -4.20 3.49 -18.23
N GLU A 164 -3.43 3.38 -17.15
CA GLU A 164 -3.93 3.11 -15.80
C GLU A 164 -4.78 4.25 -15.22
N GLU A 165 -4.55 5.49 -15.66
CA GLU A 165 -5.31 6.68 -15.21
C GLU A 165 -6.66 6.85 -15.92
N THR A 166 -6.83 6.24 -17.09
CA THR A 166 -8.05 6.43 -17.92
C THR A 166 -9.17 5.44 -17.57
N THR A 167 -8.84 4.33 -16.88
CA THR A 167 -9.82 3.30 -16.48
C THR A 167 -10.56 3.63 -15.16
N ALA A 168 -10.30 4.79 -14.56
CA ALA A 168 -10.94 5.27 -13.32
C ALA A 168 -12.04 6.33 -13.55
N GLY A 169 -12.48 6.55 -14.80
CA GLY A 169 -13.52 7.50 -15.19
C GLY A 169 -14.89 6.88 -15.36
#